data_AF-A0A5B7HMU5-F1
#
_entry.id   AF-A0A5B7HMU5-F1
#
_cell.length_a   1.000
_cell.length_b   1.000
_cell.length_c   1.000
_cell.angle_alpha   90.00
_cell.angle_beta   90.00
_cell.angle_gamma   90.00
#
_symmetry.space_group_name_H-M   'P 1'
#
loop_
_entity.id
_entity.type
_entity.pdbx_description
1 polymer ?
#
loop_
_entity_poly.entity_id
_entity_poly.type
_entity_poly.pdbx_seq_one_letter_code
_entity_poly.pdbx_strand_id
1 'polypeptide(L)'
;MEFYENTLDRHPDIDGNLNVDVTYDGTWHTHSYKSLLGAGAIVDANTELILDYQTMLKYCELCTKRKKSLCTEEAFSEWHAGHAIKCFVNHLCSSGAMKSAAALIWERLLSYNL
;
A
#
# COMPACT_ATOMS: atom_id res chain seq x y z
N MET A 1 27.34 11.94 -19.87
CA MET A 1 26.43 11.34 -18.87
C MET A 1 26.56 12.21 -17.63
N GLU A 2 26.07 13.45 -17.71
CA GLU A 2 26.31 14.54 -16.73
C GLU A 2 24.99 15.18 -16.28
N PHE A 3 23.86 14.48 -16.40
CA PHE A 3 22.54 15.01 -16.01
C PHE A 3 22.15 14.67 -14.55
N TYR A 4 22.95 13.88 -13.83
CA TYR A 4 22.57 13.32 -12.52
C TYR A 4 23.27 13.98 -11.33
N GLU A 5 24.31 14.79 -11.54
CA GLU A 5 25.10 15.34 -10.43
C GLU A 5 24.49 16.61 -9.80
N ASN A 6 23.52 17.25 -10.45
CA ASN A 6 22.92 18.51 -9.98
C ASN A 6 21.61 18.35 -9.18
N THR A 7 21.03 17.16 -9.04
CA THR A 7 19.74 16.95 -8.35
C THR A 7 19.85 16.53 -6.88
N LEU A 8 21.06 16.28 -6.38
CA LEU A 8 21.28 15.82 -5.01
C LEU A 8 21.52 16.95 -4.00
N ASP A 9 21.65 18.20 -4.44
CA ASP A 9 21.86 19.36 -3.54
C ASP A 9 20.54 19.84 -2.93
N ARG A 10 19.96 19.00 -2.06
CA ARG A 10 18.80 19.38 -1.26
C ARG A 10 19.28 19.89 0.09
N HIS A 11 19.00 21.16 0.35
CA HIS A 11 19.23 21.76 1.67
C HIS A 11 18.00 21.57 2.55
N PRO A 12 18.19 21.26 3.84
CA PRO A 12 17.11 21.31 4.81
C PRO A 12 16.47 22.70 4.84
N ASP A 13 15.18 22.75 5.15
CA ASP A 13 14.49 24.02 5.41
C ASP A 13 14.92 24.64 6.75
N ILE A 14 14.25 25.74 7.13
CA ILE A 14 14.54 26.50 8.35
C ILE A 14 14.37 25.68 9.64
N ASP A 15 13.57 24.60 9.59
CA ASP A 15 13.29 23.71 10.71
C ASP A 15 14.22 22.48 10.71
N GLY A 16 15.08 22.37 9.69
CA GLY A 16 16.01 21.26 9.52
C GLY A 16 15.41 20.05 8.80
N ASN A 17 14.23 20.18 8.20
CA ASN A 17 13.57 19.10 7.48
C ASN A 17 13.98 19.09 6.00
N LEU A 18 14.11 17.89 5.42
CA LEU A 18 14.45 17.75 4.01
C LEU A 18 13.16 17.68 3.18
N ASN A 19 12.98 18.64 2.27
CA ASN A 19 11.87 18.58 1.31
C ASN A 19 12.17 17.54 0.22
N VAL A 20 11.25 16.60 0.01
CA VAL A 20 11.42 15.48 -0.91
C VAL A 20 10.29 15.45 -1.93
N ASP A 21 10.65 15.43 -3.20
CA ASP A 21 9.73 15.09 -4.28
C ASP A 21 9.52 13.59 -4.31
N VAL A 22 8.26 13.16 -4.39
CA VAL A 22 7.93 11.74 -4.37
C VAL A 22 7.14 11.31 -5.60
N THR A 23 7.39 10.08 -6.02
CA THR A 23 6.57 9.36 -6.98
C THR A 23 5.91 8.16 -6.29
N TYR A 24 4.82 7.66 -6.88
CA TYR A 24 4.19 6.43 -6.44
C TYR A 24 4.22 5.43 -7.59
N ASP A 25 4.73 4.24 -7.31
CA ASP A 25 4.63 3.11 -8.21
C ASP A 25 4.10 1.89 -7.47
N GLY A 26 3.53 0.95 -8.21
CA GLY A 26 3.14 -0.31 -7.62
C GLY A 26 2.95 -1.40 -8.65
N THR A 27 2.88 -2.61 -8.13
CA THR A 27 2.80 -3.81 -8.94
C THR A 27 1.88 -4.82 -8.30
N TRP A 28 1.32 -5.67 -9.15
CA TRP A 28 0.57 -6.85 -8.75
C TRP A 28 1.41 -8.08 -9.04
N HIS A 29 1.30 -9.09 -8.17
CA HIS A 29 2.06 -10.33 -8.31
C HIS A 29 1.78 -11.04 -9.66
N THR A 30 0.60 -10.82 -10.24
CA THR A 30 0.25 -11.36 -11.55
C THR A 30 -0.26 -10.27 -12.48
N HIS A 31 0.10 -10.35 -13.77
CA HIS A 31 -0.26 -9.40 -14.84
C HIS A 31 -1.74 -9.51 -15.27
N SER A 32 -2.64 -9.77 -14.34
CA SER A 32 -4.07 -9.86 -14.61
C SER A 32 -4.87 -9.05 -13.61
N TYR A 33 -6.04 -8.57 -14.03
CA TYR A 33 -7.00 -7.88 -13.16
C TYR A 33 -7.56 -8.75 -12.01
N LYS A 34 -7.08 -10.00 -11.88
CA LYS A 34 -7.45 -10.97 -10.84
C LYS A 34 -6.37 -11.15 -9.77
N SER A 35 -5.29 -10.35 -9.78
CA SER A 35 -4.25 -10.50 -8.78
C SER A 35 -4.78 -10.24 -7.37
N LEU A 36 -4.37 -11.09 -6.43
CA LEU A 36 -4.79 -11.06 -5.02
C LEU A 36 -3.74 -10.46 -4.10
N LEU A 37 -2.53 -10.24 -4.60
CA LEU A 37 -1.38 -9.72 -3.88
C LEU A 37 -0.71 -8.65 -4.74
N GLY A 38 -0.49 -7.47 -4.17
CA GLY A 38 0.26 -6.40 -4.78
C GLY A 38 1.07 -5.63 -3.75
N ALA A 39 1.93 -4.76 -4.22
CA ALA A 39 2.68 -3.83 -3.40
C ALA A 39 2.74 -2.47 -4.11
N GLY A 40 2.56 -1.39 -3.34
CA GLY A 40 2.78 -0.02 -3.80
C GLY A 40 3.83 0.62 -2.93
N ALA A 41 4.63 1.52 -3.49
CA ALA A 41 5.71 2.21 -2.80
C ALA A 41 5.70 3.70 -3.15
N ILE A 42 6.00 4.52 -2.15
CA ILE A 42 6.37 5.92 -2.36
C ILE A 42 7.88 5.97 -2.46
N VAL A 43 8.37 6.57 -3.53
CA VAL A 43 9.78 6.60 -3.92
C VAL A 43 10.23 8.04 -4.04
N ASP A 44 11.36 8.39 -3.43
CA ASP A 44 12.00 9.69 -3.63
C ASP A 44 12.43 9.82 -5.09
N ALA A 45 11.90 10.83 -5.78
CA ALA A 45 12.13 11.04 -7.20
C ALA A 45 13.60 11.30 -7.55
N ASN A 46 14.39 11.79 -6.58
CA ASN A 46 15.79 12.16 -6.81
C ASN A 46 16.77 11.04 -6.51
N THR A 47 16.52 10.25 -5.46
CA THR A 47 17.43 9.18 -5.03
C THR A 47 16.98 7.79 -5.45
N GLU A 48 15.73 7.68 -5.93
CA GLU A 48 15.06 6.41 -6.25
C GLU A 48 14.93 5.47 -5.03
N LEU A 49 15.13 5.99 -3.81
CA LEU A 49 14.95 5.23 -2.58
C LEU A 49 13.48 5.13 -2.19
N ILE A 50 13.08 3.94 -1.73
CA ILE A 50 11.74 3.71 -1.20
C ILE A 50 11.64 4.35 0.19
N LEU A 51 10.72 5.29 0.35
CA LEU A 51 10.43 5.95 1.62
C LEU A 51 9.48 5.12 2.49
N ASP A 52 8.46 4.53 1.86
CA ASP A 52 7.48 3.67 2.50
C ASP A 52 6.74 2.81 1.46
N TYR A 53 6.11 1.72 1.89
CA TYR A 53 5.37 0.79 1.04
C TYR A 53 4.11 0.24 1.70
N GLN A 54 3.16 -0.20 0.89
CA GLN A 54 1.95 -0.89 1.32
C GLN A 54 1.77 -2.20 0.54
N THR A 55 1.73 -3.30 1.26
CA THR A 55 1.24 -4.57 0.69
C THR A 55 -0.27 -4.54 0.62
N MET A 56 -0.82 -4.86 -0.56
CA MET A 56 -2.24 -4.95 -0.83
C MET A 56 -2.65 -6.41 -1.01
N LEU A 57 -3.57 -6.86 -0.17
CA LEU A 57 -4.10 -8.21 -0.17
C LEU A 57 -5.61 -8.18 -0.33
N LYS A 58 -6.10 -8.97 -1.28
CA LYS A 58 -7.53 -9.21 -1.53
C LYS A 58 -7.99 -10.57 -1.03
N TYR A 59 -7.07 -11.33 -0.45
CA TYR A 59 -7.28 -12.73 -0.10
C TYR A 59 -6.96 -13.00 1.35
N CYS A 60 -7.84 -13.76 2.00
CA CYS A 60 -7.59 -14.37 3.29
C CYS A 60 -8.07 -15.82 3.24
N GLU A 61 -7.14 -16.75 3.43
CA GLU A 61 -7.40 -18.19 3.41
C GLU A 61 -8.50 -18.58 4.41
N LEU A 62 -8.50 -17.97 5.60
CA LEU A 62 -9.51 -18.23 6.64
C LEU A 62 -10.89 -17.74 6.21
N CYS A 63 -11.00 -16.55 5.62
CA CYS A 63 -12.24 -16.04 5.06
C CYS A 63 -12.78 -16.98 3.97
N THR A 64 -11.91 -17.43 3.06
CA THR A 64 -12.30 -18.34 1.97
C THR A 64 -12.78 -19.69 2.51
N LYS A 65 -12.08 -20.27 3.49
CA LYS A 65 -12.51 -21.52 4.13
C LYS A 65 -13.83 -21.34 4.89
N ARG A 66 -13.98 -20.26 5.66
CA ARG A 66 -15.20 -20.04 6.45
C ARG A 66 -16.41 -19.73 5.62
N LYS A 67 -16.27 -18.94 4.56
CA LYS A 67 -17.35 -18.69 3.61
C LYS A 67 -17.83 -19.95 2.90
N LYS A 68 -16.96 -20.96 2.71
CA LYS A 68 -17.35 -22.29 2.20
C LYS A 68 -18.00 -23.18 3.26
N SER A 69 -17.58 -23.08 4.52
CA SER A 69 -18.07 -23.96 5.60
C SER A 69 -19.37 -23.49 6.24
N LEU A 70 -19.65 -22.19 6.21
CA LEU A 70 -20.85 -21.59 6.81
C LEU A 70 -21.94 -21.53 5.75
N CYS A 71 -23.12 -22.07 6.06
CA CYS A 71 -24.20 -22.23 5.10
C CYS A 71 -24.99 -20.94 4.83
N THR A 72 -24.84 -19.92 5.68
CA THR A 72 -25.57 -18.65 5.56
C THR A 72 -24.62 -17.46 5.65
N GLU A 73 -25.00 -16.34 5.01
CA GLU A 73 -24.20 -15.12 5.02
C GLU A 73 -24.22 -14.46 6.41
N GLU A 74 -25.32 -14.62 7.18
CA GLU A 74 -25.44 -14.11 8.55
C GLU A 74 -24.40 -14.76 9.48
N ALA A 75 -24.26 -16.09 9.41
CA ALA A 75 -23.28 -16.82 10.20
C ALA A 75 -21.83 -16.44 9.83
N PHE A 76 -21.59 -16.17 8.54
CA PHE A 76 -20.29 -15.65 8.09
C PHE A 76 -20.03 -14.24 8.62
N SER A 77 -21.02 -13.35 8.57
CA SER A 77 -20.91 -11.97 9.07
C SER A 77 -20.58 -11.92 10.56
N GLU A 78 -21.26 -12.72 11.38
CA GLU A 78 -21.01 -12.82 12.83
C GLU A 78 -19.58 -13.31 13.11
N TRP A 79 -19.13 -14.36 12.42
CA TRP A 79 -17.76 -14.84 12.53
C TRP A 79 -16.74 -13.79 12.05
N HIS A 80 -17.03 -13.11 10.94
CA HIS A 80 -16.14 -12.14 10.32
C HIS A 80 -15.92 -10.91 11.22
N ALA A 81 -16.93 -10.49 12.00
CA ALA A 81 -16.78 -9.41 12.97
C ALA A 81 -15.65 -9.70 13.99
N GLY A 82 -15.53 -10.94 14.47
CA GLY A 82 -14.43 -11.37 15.34
C GLY A 82 -13.10 -11.59 14.61
N HIS A 83 -13.13 -11.86 13.30
CA HIS A 83 -11.95 -12.07 12.47
C HIS A 83 -11.34 -10.77 11.92
N ALA A 84 -12.11 -9.70 11.79
CA ALA A 84 -11.74 -8.48 11.07
C ALA A 84 -10.35 -7.93 11.45
N ILE A 85 -10.02 -7.93 12.75
CA ILE A 85 -8.72 -7.45 13.28
C ILE A 85 -7.53 -8.29 12.79
N LYS A 86 -7.75 -9.59 12.52
CA LYS A 86 -6.74 -10.55 12.05
C LYS A 86 -6.87 -10.86 10.56
N CYS A 87 -7.75 -10.15 9.85
CA CYS A 87 -7.98 -10.39 8.44
C CYS A 87 -6.80 -9.84 7.65
N PHE A 88 -6.29 -10.65 6.72
CA PHE A 88 -5.22 -10.20 5.82
C PHE A 88 -5.74 -9.34 4.66
N VAL A 89 -7.05 -9.30 4.42
CA VAL A 89 -7.63 -8.47 3.36
C VAL A 89 -7.59 -7.01 3.79
N ASN A 90 -6.82 -6.21 3.07
CA ASN A 90 -6.66 -4.77 3.31
C ASN A 90 -6.90 -3.91 2.06
N HIS A 91 -7.18 -4.54 0.91
CA HIS A 91 -7.52 -3.83 -0.33
C HIS A 91 -8.85 -4.35 -0.88
N LEU A 92 -9.87 -3.50 -0.86
CA LEU A 92 -11.22 -3.86 -1.28
C LEU A 92 -11.55 -3.43 -2.72
N CYS A 93 -10.70 -2.58 -3.33
CA CYS A 93 -10.95 -2.06 -4.67
C CYS A 93 -10.48 -3.02 -5.77
N SER A 94 -10.79 -2.69 -7.03
CA SER A 94 -10.27 -3.43 -8.19
C SER A 94 -8.75 -3.35 -8.28
N SER A 95 -8.10 -4.23 -9.06
CA SER A 95 -6.64 -4.20 -9.17
C SER A 95 -6.17 -2.95 -9.92
N GLY A 96 -7.02 -2.37 -10.78
CA GLY A 96 -6.76 -1.07 -11.40
C GLY A 96 -6.84 0.12 -10.44
N ALA A 97 -7.41 -0.05 -9.25
CA ALA A 97 -7.58 0.99 -8.24
C ALA A 97 -6.44 1.03 -7.21
N MET A 98 -5.25 0.56 -7.57
CA MET A 98 -4.06 0.52 -6.70
C MET A 98 -3.64 1.91 -6.17
N LYS A 99 -4.06 2.99 -6.85
CA LYS A 99 -3.82 4.38 -6.41
C LYS A 99 -4.42 4.68 -5.04
N SER A 100 -5.44 3.94 -4.59
CA SER A 100 -6.00 4.11 -3.24
C SER A 100 -4.98 3.79 -2.14
N ALA A 101 -4.02 2.89 -2.40
CA ALA A 101 -2.96 2.59 -1.45
C ALA A 101 -1.95 3.74 -1.33
N ALA A 102 -1.77 4.55 -2.37
CA ALA A 102 -0.90 5.73 -2.31
C ALA A 102 -1.38 6.73 -1.24
N ALA A 103 -2.69 6.96 -1.13
CA ALA A 103 -3.27 7.84 -0.12
C ALA A 103 -2.97 7.34 1.31
N LEU A 104 -3.10 6.03 1.55
CA LEU A 104 -2.80 5.43 2.86
C LEU A 104 -1.32 5.57 3.23
N ILE A 105 -0.41 5.33 2.27
CA ILE A 105 1.04 5.49 2.51
C ILE A 105 1.35 6.97 2.76
N TRP A 106 0.73 7.89 2.01
CA TRP A 106 0.94 9.32 2.16
C TRP A 106 0.50 9.84 3.54
N GLU A 107 -0.70 9.48 3.98
CA GLU A 107 -1.18 9.83 5.32
C GLU A 107 -0.24 9.31 6.42
N ARG A 108 0.25 8.08 6.26
CA ARG A 108 1.20 7.48 7.18
C ARG A 108 2.55 8.20 7.18
N LEU A 109 3.08 8.56 6.01
CA LEU A 109 4.31 9.33 5.88
C LEU A 109 4.21 10.68 6.60
N LEU A 110 3.11 11.41 6.40
CA LEU A 110 2.86 12.67 7.11
C LEU A 110 2.77 12.49 8.63
N SER A 111 2.31 11.32 9.10
CA SER A 111 2.22 11.03 10.54
C SER A 111 3.57 10.78 11.20
N TYR A 112 4.62 10.44 10.44
CA TYR A 112 5.95 10.24 11.00
C TYR A 112 6.63 11.55 11.42
N ASN A 113 6.05 12.70 11.09
CA ASN A 113 6.59 14.02 11.42
C ASN A 113 8.07 14.15 11.00
N LEU A 114 8.36 13.63 9.79
CA LEU A 114 9.62 13.76 9.06
C LEU A 114 9.76 15.16 8.44
#